data_AF-A0A3A8K464-F1
#
_entry.id   AF-A0A3A8K464-F1
#
_cell.length_a   1.000
_cell.length_b   1.000
_cell.length_c   1.000
_cell.angle_alpha   90.00
_cell.angle_beta   90.00
_cell.angle_gamma   90.00
#
_symmetry.space_group_name_H-M   'P 1'
#
loop_
_entity.id
_entity.type
_entity.pdbx_description
1 polymer ?
#
loop_
_entity_poly.entity_id
_entity_poly.type
_entity_poly.pdbx_seq_one_letter_code
_entity_poly.pdbx_strand_id
1 'polypeptide(L)'
;MTRNAGRRGAGALYVGVLLALTACASRAPVVTEVPPPPTLSVAQVARLLPAKVKGPEREGWARDVLAALDAEAIPASAPVVCQVLATIEQESGFQADPAVPGLPKLVRQKLDGTAGRLGPLGRRVLDEVLAAKAKGAKRSFGARLDTLRTERDLDRLFRDMLAYYEEEYPAAYAAADLASSLFGPSSFAGQNPVTTAGSMQVSVRYAVEKAGPDADPVAVRESLYTRAGGVRYGTARLLGFEAAYDQPLYRFADYNGGVYSSRNAALQAQVSRLTGVALATDGDLRLYDKDGEPRGEDSQSLKALLLFRQRYAPDLSERRVRRDVEEEKTADFEKTDTYLAVKRVYAKQTGQPPVYAQLPQVTLKSVKLSGERTTAWFAKSVDARYQQCMARHRQPAR
;
A
#
# COMPACT_ATOMS: atom_id res chain seq x y z
N MET A 1 5.99 -105.99 1.61
CA MET A 1 5.30 -106.69 0.50
C MET A 1 3.84 -106.75 0.91
N THR A 2 2.84 -106.16 0.27
CA THR A 2 2.51 -106.00 -1.16
C THR A 2 1.46 -104.89 -1.31
N ARG A 3 1.42 -104.31 -2.53
CA ARG A 3 0.51 -103.25 -3.01
C ARG A 3 -0.93 -103.74 -3.21
N ASN A 4 -1.91 -102.84 -3.09
CA ASN A 4 -2.87 -102.45 -4.15
C ASN A 4 -3.92 -101.45 -3.59
N ALA A 5 -4.08 -100.26 -4.19
CA ALA A 5 -5.05 -99.92 -5.25
C ALA A 5 -6.50 -100.15 -4.80
N GLY A 6 -7.43 -99.20 -4.72
CA GLY A 6 -7.57 -97.86 -5.26
C GLY A 6 -9.00 -97.73 -5.80
N ARG A 7 -9.76 -96.68 -5.42
CA ARG A 7 -10.80 -95.99 -6.24
C ARG A 7 -11.76 -95.11 -5.41
N ARG A 8 -11.75 -93.82 -5.80
CA ARG A 8 -12.88 -92.95 -6.21
C ARG A 8 -14.06 -92.65 -5.26
N GLY A 9 -14.36 -91.35 -5.20
CA GLY A 9 -15.70 -90.77 -5.03
C GLY A 9 -15.88 -90.12 -3.66
N ALA A 10 -15.70 -88.81 -3.48
CA ALA A 10 -16.54 -87.69 -3.93
C ALA A 10 -17.28 -87.07 -2.73
N GLY A 11 -17.14 -85.76 -2.57
CA GLY A 11 -18.11 -84.92 -1.86
C GLY A 11 -17.70 -84.40 -0.49
N ALA A 12 -17.51 -83.08 -0.42
CA ALA A 12 -17.88 -82.17 0.68
C ALA A 12 -17.26 -82.42 2.08
N LEU A 13 -16.81 -81.44 2.87
CA LEU A 13 -16.97 -80.00 2.88
C LEU A 13 -15.84 -79.46 3.77
N TYR A 14 -15.03 -78.52 3.28
CA TYR A 14 -14.10 -77.76 4.11
C TYR A 14 -14.87 -76.66 4.84
N VAL A 15 -14.89 -76.68 6.18
CA VAL A 15 -15.21 -75.49 6.99
C VAL A 15 -13.94 -75.08 7.71
N GLY A 16 -13.15 -74.25 7.02
CA GLY A 16 -12.00 -73.55 7.58
C GLY A 16 -12.44 -72.19 8.10
N VAL A 17 -12.22 -71.96 9.38
CA VAL A 17 -12.37 -70.68 10.09
C VAL A 17 -11.48 -69.63 9.43
N LEU A 18 -12.06 -68.49 9.01
CA LEU A 18 -11.32 -67.32 8.54
C LEU A 18 -11.90 -66.04 9.15
N LEU A 19 -11.18 -65.60 10.19
CA LEU A 19 -10.98 -64.25 10.73
C LEU A 19 -11.80 -63.11 10.08
N ALA A 20 -12.73 -62.56 10.86
CA ALA A 20 -13.35 -61.27 10.61
C ALA A 20 -12.36 -60.13 10.90
N LEU A 21 -11.66 -59.66 9.86
CA LEU A 21 -11.02 -58.34 9.85
C LEU A 21 -12.06 -57.31 9.42
N THR A 22 -12.76 -56.70 10.37
CA THR A 22 -13.56 -55.50 10.12
C THR A 22 -12.60 -54.33 9.88
N ALA A 23 -12.40 -53.98 8.61
CA ALA A 23 -11.72 -52.76 8.21
C ALA A 23 -12.58 -51.55 8.64
N CYS A 24 -12.19 -50.89 9.73
CA CYS A 24 -12.62 -49.52 10.01
C CYS A 24 -12.00 -48.60 8.94
N ALA A 25 -12.71 -48.42 7.83
CA ALA A 25 -12.40 -47.36 6.88
C ALA A 25 -12.67 -46.02 7.56
N SER A 26 -11.62 -45.41 8.09
CA SER A 26 -11.61 -44.01 8.51
C SER A 26 -12.07 -43.15 7.33
N ARG A 27 -13.32 -42.67 7.35
CA ARG A 27 -13.78 -41.65 6.41
C ARG A 27 -12.90 -40.42 6.64
N ALA A 28 -12.04 -40.13 5.67
CA ALA A 28 -11.38 -38.83 5.59
C ALA A 28 -12.46 -37.74 5.63
N PRO A 29 -12.26 -36.64 6.36
CA PRO A 29 -13.21 -35.53 6.36
C PRO A 29 -13.36 -35.05 4.91
N VAL A 30 -14.60 -35.08 4.41
CA VAL A 30 -14.96 -34.43 3.16
C VAL A 30 -14.70 -32.94 3.41
N VAL A 31 -13.60 -32.43 2.85
CA VAL A 31 -13.41 -30.98 2.70
C VAL A 31 -14.54 -30.54 1.78
N THR A 32 -15.58 -29.97 2.36
CA THR A 32 -16.59 -29.26 1.59
C THR A 32 -15.87 -28.05 1.03
N GLU A 33 -15.55 -28.11 -0.27
CA GLU A 33 -15.01 -26.98 -0.99
C GLU A 33 -16.08 -25.89 -0.95
N VAL A 34 -15.92 -24.92 -0.05
CA VAL A 34 -16.81 -23.76 0.03
C VAL A 34 -16.65 -23.05 -1.30
N PRO A 35 -17.69 -22.95 -2.14
CA PRO A 35 -17.55 -22.31 -3.44
C PRO A 35 -17.04 -20.89 -3.24
N PRO A 36 -16.08 -20.43 -4.06
CA PRO A 36 -15.53 -19.08 -3.91
C PRO A 36 -16.67 -18.06 -3.99
N PRO A 37 -16.58 -16.95 -3.24
CA PRO A 37 -17.60 -15.91 -3.28
C PRO A 37 -17.83 -15.47 -4.74
N PRO A 38 -19.08 -15.18 -5.14
CA PRO A 38 -19.39 -14.85 -6.52
C PRO A 38 -18.61 -13.61 -6.96
N THR A 39 -17.90 -13.72 -8.07
CA THR A 39 -17.19 -12.60 -8.70
C THR A 39 -18.20 -11.72 -9.44
N LEU A 40 -18.08 -10.41 -9.27
CA LEU A 40 -18.95 -9.46 -9.94
C LEU A 40 -18.54 -9.29 -11.42
N SER A 41 -19.53 -9.30 -12.31
CA SER A 41 -19.36 -8.89 -13.70
C SER A 41 -19.14 -7.38 -13.85
N VAL A 42 -18.64 -6.95 -15.02
CA VAL A 42 -18.49 -5.51 -15.36
C VAL A 42 -19.79 -4.75 -15.12
N ALA A 43 -20.93 -5.28 -15.55
CA ALA A 43 -22.23 -4.63 -15.39
C ALA A 43 -22.64 -4.52 -13.90
N GLN A 44 -22.33 -5.52 -13.08
CA GLN A 44 -22.57 -5.48 -11.64
C GLN A 44 -21.71 -4.43 -10.95
N VAL A 45 -20.40 -4.40 -11.23
CA VAL A 45 -19.49 -3.37 -10.70
C VAL A 45 -19.91 -1.98 -11.16
N ALA A 46 -20.26 -1.83 -12.44
CA ALA A 46 -20.72 -0.57 -13.03
C ALA A 46 -21.94 0.00 -12.30
N ARG A 47 -22.81 -0.81 -11.70
CA ARG A 47 -23.95 -0.34 -10.90
C ARG A 47 -23.55 0.18 -9.51
N LEU A 48 -22.41 -0.26 -8.97
CA LEU A 48 -21.92 0.17 -7.65
C LEU A 48 -21.31 1.58 -7.65
N LEU A 49 -20.86 2.06 -8.82
CA LEU A 49 -20.33 3.42 -8.96
C LEU A 49 -21.37 4.48 -8.56
N PRO A 50 -20.95 5.59 -7.94
CA PRO A 50 -21.86 6.68 -7.58
C PRO A 50 -22.52 7.29 -8.83
N ALA A 51 -23.69 7.90 -8.63
CA ALA A 51 -24.49 8.45 -9.73
C ALA A 51 -23.76 9.54 -10.52
N LYS A 52 -22.74 10.18 -9.96
CA LYS A 52 -21.93 11.22 -10.63
C LYS A 52 -21.08 10.67 -11.79
N VAL A 53 -20.73 9.38 -11.79
CA VAL A 53 -20.02 8.75 -12.91
C VAL A 53 -21.06 8.35 -13.96
N LYS A 54 -20.93 8.87 -15.18
CA LYS A 54 -21.95 8.76 -16.23
C LYS A 54 -21.45 7.99 -17.44
N GLY A 55 -22.40 7.42 -18.19
CA GLY A 55 -22.16 6.89 -19.52
C GLY A 55 -21.08 5.79 -19.58
N PRO A 56 -20.32 5.73 -20.68
CA PRO A 56 -19.31 4.68 -20.92
C PRO A 56 -18.21 4.60 -19.86
N GLU A 57 -17.92 5.69 -19.14
CA GLU A 57 -16.90 5.71 -18.10
C GLU A 57 -17.21 4.72 -16.96
N ARG A 58 -18.49 4.50 -16.64
CA ARG A 58 -18.87 3.54 -15.58
C ARG A 58 -18.33 2.15 -15.86
N GLU A 59 -18.48 1.68 -17.09
CA GLU A 59 -17.95 0.38 -17.49
C GLU A 59 -16.43 0.38 -17.61
N GLY A 60 -15.83 1.50 -18.03
CA GLY A 60 -14.38 1.67 -18.06
C GLY A 60 -13.76 1.47 -16.67
N TRP A 61 -14.26 2.18 -15.65
CA TRP A 61 -13.84 1.99 -14.26
C TRP A 61 -14.10 0.57 -13.76
N ALA A 62 -15.25 -0.02 -14.10
CA ALA A 62 -15.57 -1.38 -13.71
C ALA A 62 -14.58 -2.41 -14.29
N ARG A 63 -14.25 -2.31 -15.58
CA ARG A 63 -13.25 -3.17 -16.24
C ARG A 63 -11.88 -3.03 -15.60
N ASP A 64 -11.43 -1.80 -15.37
CA ASP A 64 -10.11 -1.54 -14.80
C ASP A 64 -9.99 -2.04 -13.34
N VAL A 65 -11.07 -1.93 -12.55
CA VAL A 65 -11.12 -2.50 -11.18
C VAL A 65 -11.06 -4.03 -11.22
N LEU A 66 -11.82 -4.67 -12.10
CA LEU A 66 -11.80 -6.13 -12.22
C LEU A 66 -10.43 -6.63 -12.70
N ALA A 67 -9.83 -5.98 -13.69
CA ALA A 67 -8.49 -6.32 -14.17
C ALA A 67 -7.41 -6.13 -13.10
N ALA A 68 -7.52 -5.08 -12.28
CA ALA A 68 -6.59 -4.85 -11.17
C ALA A 68 -6.71 -5.90 -10.06
N LEU A 69 -7.93 -6.35 -9.75
CA LEU A 69 -8.15 -7.42 -8.77
C LEU A 69 -7.64 -8.77 -9.28
N ASP A 70 -7.85 -9.05 -10.56
CA ASP A 70 -7.33 -10.25 -11.23
C ASP A 70 -5.79 -10.27 -11.21
N ALA A 71 -5.14 -9.14 -11.47
CA ALA A 71 -3.68 -9.02 -11.41
C ALA A 71 -3.09 -9.28 -10.00
N GLU A 72 -3.88 -9.10 -8.93
CA GLU A 72 -3.50 -9.42 -7.55
C GLU A 72 -4.02 -10.81 -7.10
N ALA A 73 -4.65 -11.57 -8.01
CA ALA A 73 -5.32 -12.84 -7.75
C ALA A 73 -6.39 -12.76 -6.63
N ILE A 74 -7.10 -11.64 -6.56
CA ILE A 74 -8.13 -11.39 -5.55
C ILE A 74 -9.53 -11.55 -6.15
N PRO A 75 -10.38 -12.44 -5.61
CA PRO A 75 -11.76 -12.56 -6.06
C PRO A 75 -12.55 -11.25 -5.94
N ALA A 76 -13.18 -10.83 -7.03
CA ALA A 76 -13.95 -9.60 -7.12
C ALA A 76 -15.35 -9.69 -6.46
N SER A 77 -15.37 -9.99 -5.17
CA SER A 77 -16.58 -9.91 -4.34
C SER A 77 -17.02 -8.46 -4.11
N ALA A 78 -18.28 -8.23 -3.76
CA ALA A 78 -18.78 -6.87 -3.52
C ALA A 78 -18.01 -6.11 -2.41
N PRO A 79 -17.68 -6.70 -1.24
CA PRO A 79 -16.84 -6.02 -0.25
C PRO A 79 -15.45 -5.63 -0.77
N VAL A 80 -14.84 -6.46 -1.61
CA VAL A 80 -13.52 -6.16 -2.19
C VAL A 80 -13.61 -5.04 -3.22
N VAL A 81 -14.54 -5.16 -4.18
CA VAL A 81 -14.79 -4.14 -5.21
C VAL A 81 -15.13 -2.79 -4.58
N CYS A 82 -15.97 -2.77 -3.54
CA CYS A 82 -16.35 -1.53 -2.88
C CYS A 82 -15.20 -0.85 -2.15
N GLN A 83 -14.19 -1.59 -1.65
CA GLN A 83 -12.99 -0.99 -1.07
C GLN A 83 -12.21 -0.21 -2.14
N VAL A 84 -12.00 -0.82 -3.32
CA VAL A 84 -11.29 -0.17 -4.44
C VAL A 84 -12.06 1.06 -4.94
N LEU A 85 -13.36 0.93 -5.19
CA LEU A 85 -14.20 2.05 -5.66
C LEU A 85 -14.25 3.20 -4.66
N ALA A 86 -14.33 2.91 -3.36
CA ALA A 86 -14.34 3.92 -2.31
C ALA A 86 -13.03 4.71 -2.26
N THR A 87 -11.89 4.03 -2.41
CA THR A 87 -10.57 4.67 -2.46
C THR A 87 -10.42 5.53 -3.72
N ILE A 88 -10.81 5.05 -4.90
CA ILE A 88 -10.82 5.87 -6.13
C ILE A 88 -11.69 7.12 -5.94
N GLU A 89 -12.88 6.97 -5.36
CA GLU A 89 -13.78 8.09 -5.12
C GLU A 89 -13.21 9.11 -4.14
N GLN A 90 -12.45 8.67 -3.14
CA GLN A 90 -11.77 9.54 -2.18
C GLN A 90 -10.59 10.29 -2.82
N GLU A 91 -9.76 9.61 -3.60
CA GLU A 91 -8.51 10.16 -4.12
C GLU A 91 -8.69 11.08 -5.31
N SER A 92 -9.57 10.71 -6.25
CA SER A 92 -9.74 11.45 -7.51
C SER A 92 -11.18 11.76 -7.88
N GLY A 93 -12.14 11.17 -7.17
CA GLY A 93 -13.55 11.29 -7.54
C GLY A 93 -13.87 10.67 -8.89
N PHE A 94 -13.14 9.63 -9.30
CA PHE A 94 -13.20 8.97 -10.61
C PHE A 94 -12.65 9.81 -11.77
N GLN A 95 -11.46 10.39 -11.58
CA GLN A 95 -10.70 11.07 -12.62
C GLN A 95 -9.29 10.48 -12.68
N ALA A 96 -8.80 10.11 -13.87
CA ALA A 96 -7.47 9.52 -13.99
C ALA A 96 -6.35 10.54 -13.72
N ASP A 97 -6.54 11.77 -14.19
CA ASP A 97 -5.60 12.89 -14.07
C ASP A 97 -6.39 14.19 -13.88
N PRO A 98 -6.92 14.43 -12.67
CA PRO A 98 -7.78 15.59 -12.41
C PRO A 98 -6.98 16.90 -12.52
N ALA A 99 -7.65 17.94 -13.01
CA ALA A 99 -7.07 19.28 -12.98
C ALA A 99 -6.93 19.78 -11.54
N VAL A 100 -5.83 20.47 -11.26
CA VAL A 100 -5.57 21.12 -9.96
C VAL A 100 -5.83 22.62 -10.11
N PRO A 101 -6.89 23.17 -9.51
CA PRO A 101 -7.20 24.58 -9.62
C PRO A 101 -6.05 25.46 -9.11
N GLY A 102 -5.63 26.43 -9.93
CA GLY A 102 -4.55 27.35 -9.56
C GLY A 102 -3.15 26.73 -9.51
N LEU A 103 -2.95 25.53 -10.08
CA LEU A 103 -1.66 24.82 -10.06
C LEU A 103 -0.46 25.69 -10.47
N PRO A 104 -0.50 26.50 -11.55
CA PRO A 104 0.63 27.34 -11.92
C PRO A 104 1.08 28.26 -10.80
N LYS A 105 0.13 28.93 -10.14
CA LYS A 105 0.39 29.85 -9.02
C LYS A 105 1.01 29.13 -7.82
N LEU A 106 0.49 27.95 -7.47
CA LEU A 106 0.99 27.15 -6.35
C LEU A 106 2.44 26.70 -6.59
N VAL A 107 2.73 26.20 -7.79
CA VAL A 107 4.07 25.75 -8.18
C VAL A 107 5.03 26.94 -8.18
N ARG A 108 4.63 28.08 -8.75
CA ARG A 108 5.44 29.30 -8.77
C ARG A 108 5.79 29.77 -7.35
N GLN A 109 4.80 29.84 -6.46
CA GLN A 109 5.02 30.21 -5.06
C GLN A 109 6.00 29.27 -4.34
N LYS A 110 5.94 27.96 -4.62
CA LYS A 110 6.87 26.99 -4.05
C LYS A 110 8.28 27.19 -4.57
N LEU A 111 8.45 27.37 -5.88
CA LEU A 111 9.75 27.64 -6.51
C LEU A 111 10.36 28.95 -6.00
N ASP A 112 9.58 30.03 -5.98
CA ASP A 112 10.01 31.34 -5.48
C ASP A 112 10.38 31.28 -3.99
N GLY A 113 9.63 30.51 -3.19
CA GLY A 113 9.92 30.29 -1.78
C GLY A 113 11.24 29.53 -1.57
N THR A 114 11.52 28.50 -2.38
CA THR A 114 12.78 27.76 -2.35
C THR A 114 13.95 28.67 -2.79
N ALA A 115 13.81 29.36 -3.93
CA ALA A 115 14.82 30.29 -4.43
C ALA A 115 15.07 31.44 -3.45
N GLY A 116 14.03 31.94 -2.77
CA GLY A 116 14.14 33.00 -1.78
C GLY A 116 15.00 32.64 -0.56
N ARG A 117 15.04 31.35 -0.15
CA ARG A 117 15.92 30.87 0.93
C ARG A 117 17.41 30.98 0.59
N LEU A 118 17.73 31.12 -0.70
CA LEU A 118 19.09 31.23 -1.24
C LEU A 118 19.44 32.69 -1.60
N GLY A 119 18.57 33.64 -1.25
CA GLY A 119 18.80 35.07 -1.49
C GLY A 119 18.71 35.49 -2.97
N PRO A 120 19.29 36.65 -3.33
CA PRO A 120 19.22 37.19 -4.69
C PRO A 120 19.82 36.27 -5.75
N LEU A 121 20.86 35.50 -5.41
CA LEU A 121 21.48 34.53 -6.30
C LEU A 121 20.50 33.40 -6.67
N GLY A 122 19.78 32.85 -5.70
CA GLY A 122 18.79 31.80 -5.95
C GLY A 122 17.65 32.24 -6.86
N ARG A 123 17.20 33.50 -6.75
CA ARG A 123 16.18 34.05 -7.65
C ARG A 123 16.66 34.17 -9.09
N ARG A 124 17.90 34.63 -9.30
CA ARG A 124 18.51 34.70 -10.64
C ARG A 124 18.63 33.32 -11.28
N VAL A 125 19.10 32.34 -10.51
CA VAL A 125 19.18 30.95 -10.96
C VAL A 125 17.80 30.43 -11.35
N LEU A 126 16.76 30.68 -10.55
CA LEU A 126 15.40 30.27 -10.88
C LEU A 126 14.89 30.92 -12.18
N ASP A 127 15.15 32.21 -12.39
CA ASP A 127 14.75 32.92 -13.61
C ASP A 127 15.46 32.37 -14.85
N GLU A 128 16.76 32.09 -14.75
CA GLU A 128 17.53 31.42 -15.82
C GLU A 128 16.98 30.02 -16.10
N VAL A 129 16.65 29.27 -15.03
CA VAL A 129 16.08 27.93 -15.13
C VAL A 129 14.75 27.94 -15.88
N LEU A 130 13.88 28.89 -15.55
CA LEU A 130 12.56 29.01 -16.19
C LEU A 130 12.64 29.64 -17.59
N ALA A 131 13.68 30.39 -17.92
CA ALA A 131 13.89 30.95 -19.26
C ALA A 131 14.35 29.90 -20.28
N ALA A 132 15.02 28.84 -19.83
CA ALA A 132 15.47 27.76 -20.68
C ALA A 132 14.32 26.98 -21.34
N LYS A 133 14.65 26.22 -22.38
CA LYS A 133 13.71 25.40 -23.15
C LYS A 133 14.34 24.05 -23.46
N ALA A 134 13.56 22.99 -23.34
CA ALA A 134 13.96 21.68 -23.84
C ALA A 134 14.25 21.74 -25.35
N LYS A 135 15.14 20.87 -25.83
CA LYS A 135 15.52 20.77 -27.24
C LYS A 135 14.28 20.54 -28.12
N GLY A 136 14.11 21.37 -29.15
CA GLY A 136 12.94 21.33 -30.04
C GLY A 136 11.64 21.93 -29.47
N ALA A 137 11.61 22.35 -28.20
CA ALA A 137 10.42 22.98 -27.62
C ALA A 137 10.24 24.44 -28.09
N LYS A 138 8.98 24.82 -28.34
CA LYS A 138 8.62 26.20 -28.74
C LYS A 138 8.52 27.17 -27.56
N ARG A 139 8.28 26.67 -26.35
CA ARG A 139 8.04 27.45 -25.13
C ARG A 139 9.12 27.16 -24.10
N SER A 140 9.49 28.16 -23.32
CA SER A 140 10.35 28.00 -22.16
C SER A 140 9.67 27.19 -21.06
N PHE A 141 10.44 26.71 -20.08
CA PHE A 141 9.91 26.02 -18.92
C PHE A 141 8.94 26.89 -18.11
N GLY A 142 9.24 28.18 -17.96
CA GLY A 142 8.34 29.15 -17.33
C GLY A 142 7.02 29.31 -18.09
N ALA A 143 7.07 29.45 -19.41
CA ALA A 143 5.85 29.55 -20.22
C ALA A 143 5.01 28.25 -20.22
N ARG A 144 5.64 27.09 -20.03
CA ARG A 144 4.94 25.81 -19.82
C ARG A 144 4.32 25.76 -18.42
N LEU A 145 5.06 26.18 -17.39
CA LEU A 145 4.62 26.28 -16.00
C LEU A 145 3.31 27.09 -15.88
N ASP A 146 3.25 28.23 -16.57
CA ASP A 146 2.07 29.12 -16.54
C ASP A 146 0.80 28.49 -17.14
N THR A 147 0.95 27.37 -17.87
CA THR A 147 -0.16 26.66 -18.53
C THR A 147 -0.52 25.32 -17.89
N LEU A 148 0.15 24.93 -16.79
CA LEU A 148 -0.08 23.66 -16.11
C LEU A 148 -1.54 23.49 -15.68
N ARG A 149 -2.10 22.31 -15.90
CA ARG A 149 -3.46 21.98 -15.45
C ARG A 149 -3.49 20.77 -14.53
N THR A 150 -2.66 19.76 -14.78
CA THR A 150 -2.69 18.50 -14.04
C THR A 150 -1.36 18.15 -13.39
N GLU A 151 -1.35 17.15 -12.52
CA GLU A 151 -0.10 16.62 -11.93
C GLU A 151 0.78 15.96 -12.99
N ARG A 152 0.18 15.34 -14.01
CA ARG A 152 0.92 14.83 -15.16
C ARG A 152 1.67 15.93 -15.91
N ASP A 153 1.03 17.08 -16.13
CA ASP A 153 1.69 18.22 -16.79
C ASP A 153 2.90 18.68 -15.99
N LEU A 154 2.73 18.81 -14.67
CA LEU A 154 3.78 19.22 -13.75
C LEU A 154 4.93 18.22 -13.74
N ASP A 155 4.61 16.92 -13.63
CA ASP A 155 5.58 15.85 -13.64
C ASP A 155 6.42 15.84 -14.93
N ARG A 156 5.77 15.91 -16.09
CA ARG A 156 6.45 15.96 -17.39
C ARG A 156 7.31 17.21 -17.52
N LEU A 157 6.82 18.37 -17.06
CA LEU A 157 7.60 19.61 -17.05
C LEU A 157 8.89 19.44 -16.24
N PHE A 158 8.81 18.92 -15.01
CA PHE A 158 9.99 18.73 -14.17
C PHE A 158 10.96 17.72 -14.77
N ARG A 159 10.47 16.60 -15.34
CA ARG A 159 11.36 15.65 -16.02
C ARG A 159 12.06 16.24 -17.24
N ASP A 160 11.37 17.04 -18.04
CA ASP A 160 11.99 17.72 -19.18
C ASP A 160 13.02 18.76 -18.74
N MET A 161 12.78 19.46 -17.62
CA MET A 161 13.76 20.36 -17.01
C MET A 161 15.00 19.57 -16.58
N LEU A 162 14.82 18.49 -15.83
CA LEU A 162 15.92 17.64 -15.36
C LEU A 162 16.76 17.09 -16.50
N ALA A 163 16.13 16.49 -17.51
CA ALA A 163 16.81 15.96 -18.69
C ALA A 163 17.60 17.03 -19.45
N TYR A 164 17.04 18.24 -19.59
CA TYR A 164 17.75 19.36 -20.22
C TYR A 164 19.00 19.77 -19.44
N TYR A 165 18.91 19.92 -18.11
CA TYR A 165 20.05 20.33 -17.29
C TYR A 165 21.13 19.26 -17.17
N GLU A 166 20.73 17.99 -17.18
CA GLU A 166 21.65 16.85 -17.26
C GLU A 166 22.43 16.82 -18.59
N GLU A 167 21.77 17.07 -19.72
CA GLU A 167 22.41 17.11 -21.05
C GLU A 167 23.30 18.36 -21.23
N GLU A 168 22.83 19.55 -20.84
CA GLU A 168 23.48 20.83 -21.14
C GLU A 168 24.60 21.18 -20.14
N TYR A 169 24.49 20.73 -18.88
CA TYR A 169 25.43 21.06 -17.81
C TYR A 169 25.96 19.82 -17.08
N PRO A 170 26.53 18.82 -17.77
CA PRO A 170 26.87 17.52 -17.19
C PRO A 170 27.89 17.63 -16.04
N ALA A 171 28.86 18.54 -16.14
CA ALA A 171 29.85 18.78 -15.09
C ALA A 171 29.25 19.43 -13.83
N ALA A 172 28.32 20.37 -14.00
CA ALA A 172 27.63 21.01 -12.88
C ALA A 172 26.60 20.06 -12.25
N TYR A 173 25.94 19.22 -13.04
CA TYR A 173 25.01 18.19 -12.58
C TYR A 173 25.73 17.10 -11.78
N ALA A 174 26.87 16.60 -12.27
CA ALA A 174 27.71 15.66 -11.54
C ALA A 174 28.27 16.26 -10.23
N ALA A 175 28.55 17.57 -10.21
CA ALA A 175 28.96 18.29 -8.99
C ALA A 175 27.78 18.63 -8.05
N ALA A 176 26.55 18.77 -8.56
CA ALA A 176 25.35 19.03 -7.79
C ALA A 176 24.88 17.80 -6.98
N ASP A 177 25.19 16.58 -7.45
CA ASP A 177 25.03 15.36 -6.66
C ASP A 177 25.93 15.41 -5.39
N LEU A 178 27.07 16.10 -5.46
CA LEU A 178 27.95 16.44 -4.34
C LEU A 178 27.49 17.71 -3.58
N ALA A 179 26.78 18.62 -4.24
CA ALA A 179 26.32 19.93 -3.73
C ALA A 179 24.78 20.01 -3.68
N SER A 180 24.18 19.09 -2.92
CA SER A 180 22.74 18.82 -2.79
C SER A 180 21.90 19.95 -2.16
N SER A 181 22.39 21.20 -2.16
CA SER A 181 21.87 22.32 -1.37
C SER A 181 20.79 23.16 -2.07
N LEU A 182 20.63 23.08 -3.39
CA LEU A 182 19.58 23.82 -4.12
C LEU A 182 18.35 22.96 -4.45
N PHE A 183 18.53 21.65 -4.65
CA PHE A 183 17.47 20.71 -5.05
C PHE A 183 17.37 19.43 -4.19
N GLY A 184 18.15 19.32 -3.10
CA GLY A 184 18.11 18.21 -2.14
C GLY A 184 18.92 16.98 -2.59
N PRO A 185 19.26 16.06 -1.67
CA PRO A 185 19.99 14.84 -2.01
C PRO A 185 19.08 13.76 -2.62
N SER A 186 19.71 12.91 -3.44
CA SER A 186 19.38 11.55 -3.94
C SER A 186 18.45 11.34 -5.17
N SER A 187 19.08 10.86 -6.26
CA SER A 187 18.55 10.16 -7.46
C SER A 187 17.53 10.90 -8.33
N PHE A 188 17.47 10.56 -9.62
CA PHE A 188 16.52 11.06 -10.63
C PHE A 188 15.04 11.03 -10.16
N ALA A 189 14.70 10.11 -9.24
CA ALA A 189 13.37 9.99 -8.65
C ALA A 189 13.06 11.02 -7.54
N GLY A 190 14.07 11.57 -6.86
CA GLY A 190 13.92 12.48 -5.71
C GLY A 190 13.77 13.97 -6.07
N GLN A 191 14.02 14.33 -7.33
CA GLN A 191 14.01 15.73 -7.78
C GLN A 191 12.63 16.18 -8.30
N ASN A 192 11.74 15.23 -8.62
CA ASN A 192 10.40 15.54 -9.08
C ASN A 192 9.44 15.75 -7.88
N PRO A 193 8.76 16.91 -7.78
CA PRO A 193 7.87 17.17 -6.66
C PRO A 193 6.63 16.25 -6.65
N VAL A 194 6.31 15.60 -7.77
CA VAL A 194 5.22 14.63 -7.89
C VAL A 194 5.73 13.25 -7.48
N THR A 195 5.52 12.88 -6.21
CA THR A 195 5.93 11.57 -5.68
C THR A 195 4.80 10.55 -5.69
N THR A 196 3.56 11.02 -5.78
CA THR A 196 2.35 10.21 -5.95
C THR A 196 1.61 10.60 -7.22
N ALA A 197 0.94 9.65 -7.88
CA ALA A 197 0.27 9.91 -9.16
C ALA A 197 -0.99 9.08 -9.37
N GLY A 198 -1.82 9.53 -10.33
CA GLY A 198 -2.95 8.78 -10.84
C GLY A 198 -4.24 8.86 -10.03
N SER A 199 -5.22 8.08 -10.47
CA SER A 199 -6.59 8.03 -9.93
C SER A 199 -6.70 7.60 -8.48
N MET A 200 -5.66 6.94 -7.96
CA MET A 200 -5.57 6.47 -6.58
C MET A 200 -4.34 7.06 -5.85
N GLN A 201 -3.65 8.07 -6.42
CA GLN A 201 -2.55 8.81 -5.76
C GLN A 201 -1.45 7.89 -5.18
N VAL A 202 -0.98 6.94 -5.99
CA VAL A 202 -0.01 5.92 -5.57
C VAL A 202 1.41 6.47 -5.66
N SER A 203 2.26 6.13 -4.69
CA SER A 203 3.70 6.43 -4.74
C SER A 203 4.33 5.84 -6.01
N VAL A 204 5.05 6.67 -6.77
CA VAL A 204 5.74 6.22 -7.98
C VAL A 204 6.81 5.19 -7.65
N ARG A 205 7.55 5.38 -6.54
CA ARG A 205 8.53 4.40 -6.04
C ARG A 205 7.88 3.03 -5.83
N TYR A 206 6.78 2.99 -5.07
CA TYR A 206 6.03 1.75 -4.83
C TYR A 206 5.56 1.10 -6.15
N ALA A 207 5.07 1.90 -7.10
CA ALA A 207 4.60 1.37 -8.38
C ALA A 207 5.75 0.73 -9.18
N VAL A 208 6.93 1.34 -9.20
CA VAL A 208 8.14 0.79 -9.84
C VAL A 208 8.58 -0.50 -9.15
N GLU A 209 8.67 -0.50 -7.82
CA GLU A 209 8.99 -1.71 -7.04
C GLU A 209 7.99 -2.84 -7.31
N LYS A 210 6.69 -2.54 -7.32
CA LYS A 210 5.62 -3.51 -7.62
C LYS A 210 5.66 -3.99 -9.08
N ALA A 211 6.18 -3.20 -10.01
CA ALA A 211 6.34 -3.60 -11.41
C ALA A 211 7.49 -4.61 -11.59
N GLY A 212 8.45 -4.61 -10.67
CA GLY A 212 9.60 -5.51 -10.67
C GLY A 212 10.87 -4.88 -11.27
N PRO A 213 12.03 -5.53 -11.08
CA PRO A 213 13.34 -4.97 -11.43
C PRO A 213 13.54 -4.75 -12.94
N ASP A 214 12.83 -5.49 -13.78
CA ASP A 214 12.94 -5.41 -15.25
C ASP A 214 12.01 -4.34 -15.87
N ALA A 215 11.18 -3.68 -15.05
CA ALA A 215 10.25 -2.68 -15.54
C ALA A 215 10.95 -1.35 -15.82
N ASP A 216 10.63 -0.72 -16.95
CA ASP A 216 11.05 0.66 -17.23
C ASP A 216 10.35 1.63 -16.25
N PRO A 217 11.09 2.31 -15.35
CA PRO A 217 10.51 3.21 -14.36
C PRO A 217 9.75 4.39 -14.98
N VAL A 218 10.17 4.85 -16.16
CA VAL A 218 9.51 5.95 -16.87
C VAL A 218 8.17 5.49 -17.42
N ALA A 219 8.13 4.31 -18.05
CA ALA A 219 6.89 3.73 -18.54
C ALA A 219 5.90 3.43 -17.39
N VAL A 220 6.38 2.89 -16.27
CA VAL A 220 5.54 2.67 -15.07
C VAL A 220 4.97 3.99 -14.56
N ARG A 221 5.80 5.02 -14.42
CA ARG A 221 5.36 6.35 -13.97
C ARG A 221 4.31 6.95 -14.90
N GLU A 222 4.51 6.88 -16.21
CA GLU A 222 3.52 7.35 -17.21
C GLU A 222 2.21 6.56 -17.14
N SER A 223 2.30 5.24 -16.91
CA SER A 223 1.12 4.39 -16.80
C SER A 223 0.20 4.78 -15.63
N LEU A 224 0.76 5.31 -14.52
CA LEU A 224 -0.01 5.72 -13.35
C LEU A 224 -1.06 6.78 -13.67
N TYR A 225 -0.80 7.65 -14.65
CA TYR A 225 -1.77 8.67 -15.03
C TYR A 225 -2.90 8.13 -15.91
N THR A 226 -2.80 6.90 -16.42
CA THR A 226 -3.92 6.23 -17.10
C THR A 226 -4.91 5.71 -16.06
N ARG A 227 -6.18 5.56 -16.45
CA ARG A 227 -7.21 4.97 -15.58
C ARG A 227 -6.81 3.57 -15.12
N ALA A 228 -6.45 2.70 -16.07
CA ALA A 228 -6.05 1.33 -15.82
C ALA A 228 -4.80 1.24 -14.93
N GLY A 229 -3.74 2.00 -15.22
CA GLY A 229 -2.51 1.97 -14.44
C GLY A 229 -2.69 2.49 -13.01
N GLY A 230 -3.38 3.62 -12.84
CA GLY A 230 -3.71 4.16 -11.51
C GLY A 230 -4.52 3.17 -10.66
N VAL A 231 -5.49 2.48 -11.26
CA VAL A 231 -6.31 1.46 -10.58
C VAL A 231 -5.50 0.20 -10.29
N ARG A 232 -4.63 -0.26 -11.21
CA ARG A 232 -3.75 -1.43 -11.02
C ARG A 232 -2.86 -1.27 -9.78
N TYR A 233 -2.02 -0.24 -9.77
CA TYR A 233 -1.07 -0.03 -8.68
C TYR A 233 -1.75 0.43 -7.39
N GLY A 234 -2.89 1.12 -7.48
CA GLY A 234 -3.67 1.50 -6.32
C GLY A 234 -4.35 0.32 -5.64
N THR A 235 -4.87 -0.62 -6.43
CA THR A 235 -5.44 -1.88 -5.93
C THR A 235 -4.36 -2.73 -5.27
N ALA A 236 -3.19 -2.87 -5.91
CA ALA A 236 -2.02 -3.54 -5.32
C ALA A 236 -1.62 -2.91 -3.98
N ARG A 237 -1.57 -1.58 -3.90
CA ARG A 237 -1.25 -0.87 -2.66
C ARG A 237 -2.28 -1.10 -1.56
N LEU A 238 -3.57 -1.16 -1.92
CA LEU A 238 -4.66 -1.33 -0.98
C LEU A 238 -4.78 -2.78 -0.47
N LEU A 239 -4.70 -3.75 -1.37
CA LEU A 239 -5.10 -5.14 -1.12
C LEU A 239 -3.99 -6.17 -1.31
N GLY A 240 -2.82 -5.79 -1.84
CA GLY A 240 -1.70 -6.69 -2.14
C GLY A 240 -0.91 -7.16 -0.90
N PHE A 241 -1.50 -7.07 0.29
CA PHE A 241 -0.95 -7.63 1.52
C PHE A 241 -2.05 -8.17 2.43
N GLU A 242 -1.75 -9.28 3.08
CA GLU A 242 -2.64 -9.91 4.05
C GLU A 242 -2.60 -9.17 5.38
N ALA A 243 -3.76 -8.92 5.97
CA ALA A 243 -3.87 -8.39 7.32
C ALA A 243 -5.18 -8.90 7.92
N ALA A 244 -5.15 -9.33 9.18
CA ALA A 244 -6.30 -9.85 9.89
C ALA A 244 -7.22 -8.73 10.43
N TYR A 245 -7.48 -7.71 9.60
CA TYR A 245 -8.36 -6.61 9.96
C TYR A 245 -9.81 -7.08 9.98
N ASP A 246 -10.47 -6.89 11.12
CA ASP A 246 -11.89 -7.13 11.34
C ASP A 246 -12.77 -6.15 10.53
N GLN A 247 -12.21 -5.00 10.15
CA GLN A 247 -12.90 -3.95 9.40
C GLN A 247 -12.00 -3.38 8.29
N PRO A 248 -12.54 -3.14 7.08
CA PRO A 248 -11.83 -2.44 6.00
C PRO A 248 -11.26 -1.08 6.39
N LEU A 249 -11.83 -0.43 7.42
CA LEU A 249 -11.40 0.84 7.98
C LEU A 249 -9.88 0.91 8.22
N TYR A 250 -9.29 -0.14 8.80
CA TYR A 250 -7.85 -0.19 9.08
C TYR A 250 -7.01 -0.31 7.82
N ARG A 251 -7.53 -0.99 6.80
CA ARG A 251 -6.88 -1.03 5.47
C ARG A 251 -6.91 0.33 4.78
N PHE A 252 -7.98 1.11 4.95
CA PHE A 252 -8.04 2.49 4.46
C PHE A 252 -7.06 3.40 5.19
N ALA A 253 -6.86 3.19 6.50
CA ALA A 253 -5.83 3.88 7.25
C ALA A 253 -4.43 3.50 6.73
N ASP A 254 -4.15 2.22 6.54
CA ASP A 254 -2.87 1.73 6.00
C ASP A 254 -2.57 2.24 4.59
N TYR A 255 -3.61 2.39 3.75
CA TYR A 255 -3.45 2.96 2.42
C TYR A 255 -2.77 4.33 2.47
N ASN A 256 -3.18 5.16 3.44
CA ASN A 256 -2.70 6.52 3.63
C ASN A 256 -1.46 6.61 4.53
N GLY A 257 -1.43 5.85 5.64
CA GLY A 257 -0.39 5.90 6.67
C GLY A 257 0.77 4.93 6.44
N GLY A 258 0.66 4.01 5.49
CA GLY A 258 1.68 2.99 5.23
C GLY A 258 1.20 1.58 5.59
N VAL A 259 1.76 0.59 4.88
CA VAL A 259 1.45 -0.83 5.07
C VAL A 259 1.67 -1.21 6.55
N TYR A 260 0.67 -1.85 7.15
CA TYR A 260 0.63 -2.25 8.56
C TYR A 260 0.67 -1.12 9.60
N SER A 261 0.49 0.15 9.20
CA SER A 261 0.49 1.27 10.17
C SER A 261 -0.58 1.08 11.26
N SER A 262 -1.77 0.55 10.96
CA SER A 262 -2.82 0.30 11.94
C SER A 262 -2.48 -0.79 12.95
N ARG A 263 -1.86 -1.89 12.50
CA ARG A 263 -1.32 -2.96 13.36
C ARG A 263 -0.23 -2.42 14.27
N ASN A 264 0.70 -1.67 13.70
CA ASN A 264 1.85 -1.14 14.43
C ASN A 264 1.44 -0.05 15.43
N ALA A 265 0.43 0.78 15.09
CA ALA A 265 -0.15 1.74 16.02
C ALA A 265 -0.74 1.04 17.26
N ALA A 266 -1.40 -0.12 17.08
CA ALA A 266 -1.91 -0.91 18.19
C ALA A 266 -0.78 -1.48 19.05
N LEU A 267 0.31 -1.95 18.43
CA LEU A 267 1.51 -2.38 19.16
C LEU A 267 2.12 -1.21 19.96
N GLN A 268 2.28 -0.03 19.36
CA GLN A 268 2.79 1.16 20.03
C GLN A 268 1.92 1.52 21.24
N ALA A 269 0.59 1.47 21.13
CA ALA A 269 -0.31 1.70 22.27
C ALA A 269 -0.11 0.67 23.40
N GLN A 270 0.10 -0.59 23.05
CA GLN A 270 0.34 -1.68 24.01
C GLN A 270 1.68 -1.51 24.73
N VAL A 271 2.74 -1.21 23.99
CA VAL A 271 4.07 -0.93 24.55
C VAL A 271 4.04 0.33 25.41
N SER A 272 3.35 1.38 24.97
CA SER A 272 3.17 2.61 25.73
C SER A 272 2.50 2.33 27.09
N ARG A 273 1.40 1.56 27.09
CA ARG A 273 0.71 1.16 28.33
C ARG A 273 1.59 0.32 29.26
N LEU A 274 2.39 -0.60 28.73
CA LEU A 274 3.26 -1.47 29.53
C LEU A 274 4.46 -0.72 30.12
N THR A 275 5.02 0.24 29.38
CA THR A 275 6.26 0.92 29.78
C THR A 275 6.03 2.25 30.49
N GLY A 276 4.86 2.87 30.31
CA GLY A 276 4.58 4.23 30.73
C GLY A 276 5.17 5.30 29.82
N VAL A 277 5.84 4.92 28.73
CA VAL A 277 6.41 5.85 27.74
C VAL A 277 5.30 6.29 26.78
N ALA A 278 5.03 7.59 26.68
CA ALA A 278 4.06 8.12 25.72
C ALA A 278 4.59 7.97 24.28
N LEU A 279 3.82 7.34 23.40
CA LEU A 279 4.14 7.15 21.97
C LEU A 279 3.06 7.78 21.09
N ALA A 280 3.45 8.29 19.92
CA ALA A 280 2.54 8.96 18.98
C ALA A 280 1.52 8.02 18.31
N THR A 281 1.69 6.70 18.41
CA THR A 281 0.82 5.69 17.77
C THR A 281 0.59 5.97 16.27
N ASP A 282 1.66 6.34 15.57
CA ASP A 282 1.69 6.69 14.14
C ASP A 282 1.82 5.48 13.21
N GLY A 283 2.17 4.31 13.75
CA GLY A 283 2.36 3.08 12.99
C GLY A 283 3.78 2.85 12.45
N ASP A 284 4.71 3.78 12.72
CA ASP A 284 6.11 3.64 12.34
C ASP A 284 6.94 3.21 13.56
N LEU A 285 7.49 2.00 13.50
CA LEU A 285 8.37 1.48 14.54
C LEU A 285 9.82 1.93 14.33
N ARG A 286 10.20 2.34 13.12
CA ARG A 286 11.48 2.93 12.74
C ARG A 286 11.32 4.40 12.36
N LEU A 287 12.45 5.08 12.24
CA LEU A 287 12.49 6.40 11.62
C LEU A 287 12.76 6.23 10.14
N TYR A 288 12.12 7.05 9.33
CA TYR A 288 12.32 7.09 7.89
C TYR A 288 12.72 8.50 7.45
N ASP A 289 13.48 8.60 6.36
CA ASP A 289 13.76 9.87 5.72
C ASP A 289 12.64 10.28 4.74
N LYS A 290 12.86 11.38 4.01
CA LYS A 290 11.89 11.92 3.05
C LYS A 290 11.62 10.98 1.87
N ASP A 291 12.57 10.12 1.55
CA ASP A 291 12.50 9.18 0.43
C ASP A 291 11.85 7.87 0.89
N GLY A 292 11.59 7.75 2.19
CA GLY A 292 11.00 6.58 2.82
C GLY A 292 12.02 5.48 3.05
N GLU A 293 13.30 5.83 3.15
CA GLU A 293 14.38 4.92 3.52
C GLU A 293 14.55 4.88 5.05
N PRO A 294 14.81 3.70 5.63
CA PRO A 294 15.00 3.60 7.06
C PRO A 294 16.26 4.32 7.53
N ARG A 295 16.12 5.10 8.59
CA ARG A 295 17.25 5.76 9.25
C ARG A 295 17.92 4.86 10.28
N GLY A 296 19.20 5.11 10.54
CA GLY A 296 19.99 4.38 11.53
C GLY A 296 19.72 4.78 12.98
N GLU A 297 19.07 5.92 13.23
CA GLU A 297 18.76 6.35 14.61
C GLU A 297 17.56 5.62 15.20
N ASP A 298 17.64 5.38 16.52
CA ASP A 298 16.57 4.73 17.27
C ASP A 298 15.32 5.63 17.37
N SER A 299 14.20 5.13 16.86
CA SER A 299 12.87 5.71 17.07
C SER A 299 12.46 5.65 18.55
N GLN A 300 11.47 6.44 18.92
CA GLN A 300 10.88 6.34 20.27
C GLN A 300 10.20 4.99 20.50
N SER A 301 9.61 4.40 19.46
CA SER A 301 9.01 3.06 19.53
C SER A 301 10.05 1.98 19.80
N LEU A 302 11.20 2.02 19.12
CA LEU A 302 12.30 1.07 19.36
C LEU A 302 12.86 1.23 20.77
N LYS A 303 13.07 2.47 21.24
CA LYS A 303 13.49 2.73 22.62
C LYS A 303 12.49 2.17 23.64
N ALA A 304 11.20 2.36 23.41
CA ALA A 304 10.16 1.82 24.29
C ALA A 304 10.11 0.28 24.24
N LEU A 305 10.32 -0.34 23.09
CA LEU A 305 10.43 -1.81 22.97
C LEU A 305 11.67 -2.36 23.70
N LEU A 306 12.80 -1.66 23.64
CA LEU A 306 13.99 -2.01 24.42
C LEU A 306 13.76 -1.88 25.92
N LEU A 307 13.00 -0.88 26.37
CA LEU A 307 12.59 -0.76 27.76
C LEU A 307 11.60 -1.86 28.18
N PHE A 308 10.61 -2.18 27.33
CA PHE A 308 9.70 -3.30 27.53
C PHE A 308 10.47 -4.61 27.73
N ARG A 309 11.43 -4.87 26.86
CA ARG A 309 12.34 -6.03 26.92
C ARG A 309 13.03 -6.10 28.27
N GLN A 310 13.60 -4.99 28.77
CA GLN A 310 14.29 -4.96 30.07
C GLN A 310 13.37 -5.33 31.25
N ARG A 311 12.12 -4.89 31.21
CA ARG A 311 11.18 -5.06 32.33
C ARG A 311 10.44 -6.39 32.33
N TYR A 312 10.10 -6.90 31.14
CA TYR A 312 9.10 -7.98 31.02
C TYR A 312 9.55 -9.18 30.18
N ALA A 313 10.62 -9.04 29.40
CA ALA A 313 11.11 -10.10 28.52
C ALA A 313 12.64 -10.09 28.46
N PRO A 314 13.35 -10.28 29.59
CA PRO A 314 14.80 -10.20 29.65
C PRO A 314 15.50 -11.25 28.79
N ASP A 315 14.84 -12.37 28.48
CA ASP A 315 15.35 -13.43 27.60
C ASP A 315 15.42 -12.99 26.12
N LEU A 316 14.64 -11.97 25.73
CA LEU A 316 14.79 -11.37 24.40
C LEU A 316 16.06 -10.53 24.39
N SER A 317 17.00 -10.87 23.50
CA SER A 317 18.19 -10.04 23.29
C SER A 317 17.83 -8.70 22.60
N GLU A 318 18.60 -7.65 22.87
CA GLU A 318 18.44 -6.37 22.17
C GLU A 318 18.59 -6.51 20.64
N ARG A 319 19.57 -7.30 20.19
CA ARG A 319 19.77 -7.59 18.77
C ARG A 319 18.53 -8.20 18.12
N ARG A 320 17.80 -9.08 18.83
CA ARG A 320 16.55 -9.67 18.35
C ARG A 320 15.47 -8.60 18.18
N VAL A 321 15.29 -7.72 19.18
CA VAL A 321 14.28 -6.64 19.13
C VAL A 321 14.54 -5.69 17.97
N ARG A 322 15.80 -5.30 17.74
CA ARG A 322 16.19 -4.44 16.61
C ARG A 322 15.85 -5.09 15.28
N ARG A 323 16.24 -6.37 15.09
CA ARG A 323 15.89 -7.14 13.89
C ARG A 323 14.39 -7.28 13.69
N ASP A 324 13.62 -7.51 14.75
CA ASP A 324 12.16 -7.65 14.65
C ASP A 324 11.49 -6.39 14.14
N VAL A 325 11.97 -5.24 14.61
CA VAL A 325 11.44 -3.94 14.18
C VAL A 325 11.74 -3.64 12.71
N GLU A 326 12.75 -4.28 12.09
CA GLU A 326 12.99 -4.17 10.64
C GLU A 326 11.86 -4.78 9.81
N GLU A 327 11.14 -5.77 10.36
CA GLU A 327 10.00 -6.44 9.72
C GLU A 327 8.72 -5.60 9.79
N GLU A 328 8.72 -4.39 10.36
CA GLU A 328 7.48 -3.66 10.68
C GLU A 328 6.51 -3.43 9.50
N LYS A 329 7.02 -3.47 8.25
CA LYS A 329 6.25 -3.32 7.02
C LYS A 329 5.91 -4.65 6.33
N THR A 330 6.20 -5.79 6.96
CA THR A 330 5.94 -7.14 6.44
C THR A 330 4.91 -7.88 7.30
N ALA A 331 4.34 -8.96 6.75
CA ALA A 331 3.44 -9.86 7.48
C ALA A 331 4.18 -10.62 8.59
N ASP A 332 5.47 -10.90 8.38
CA ASP A 332 6.28 -11.74 9.27
C ASP A 332 6.58 -11.08 10.61
N PHE A 333 6.41 -9.76 10.73
CA PHE A 333 6.52 -9.08 12.02
C PHE A 333 5.64 -9.69 13.11
N GLU A 334 4.43 -10.15 12.76
CA GLU A 334 3.49 -10.74 13.71
C GLU A 334 3.97 -12.09 14.28
N LYS A 335 4.91 -12.73 13.59
CA LYS A 335 5.52 -14.00 13.99
C LYS A 335 6.79 -13.80 14.81
N THR A 336 7.26 -12.55 14.96
CA THR A 336 8.48 -12.25 15.68
C THR A 336 8.33 -12.44 17.18
N ASP A 337 9.44 -12.80 17.84
CA ASP A 337 9.47 -13.03 19.28
C ASP A 337 9.11 -11.74 20.05
N THR A 338 9.54 -10.58 19.55
CA THR A 338 9.21 -9.27 20.14
C THR A 338 7.70 -9.00 20.08
N TYR A 339 7.07 -9.16 18.91
CA TYR A 339 5.64 -8.93 18.76
C TYR A 339 4.82 -9.86 19.67
N LEU A 340 5.11 -11.16 19.63
CA LEU A 340 4.42 -12.17 20.43
C LEU A 340 4.62 -11.94 21.93
N ALA A 341 5.82 -11.54 22.36
CA ALA A 341 6.10 -11.20 23.75
C ALA A 341 5.29 -10.00 24.23
N VAL A 342 5.19 -8.92 23.43
CA VAL A 342 4.36 -7.75 23.78
C VAL A 342 2.90 -8.17 23.94
N LYS A 343 2.35 -8.93 22.99
CA LYS A 343 0.95 -9.40 23.06
C LYS A 343 0.69 -10.23 24.31
N ARG A 344 1.56 -11.20 24.61
CA ARG A 344 1.46 -12.07 25.79
C ARG A 344 1.56 -11.28 27.10
N VAL A 345 2.55 -10.41 27.22
CA VAL A 345 2.76 -9.61 28.43
C VAL A 345 1.61 -8.62 28.62
N TYR A 346 1.14 -7.97 27.54
CA TYR A 346 -0.01 -7.07 27.59
C TYR A 346 -1.24 -7.78 28.17
N ALA A 347 -1.56 -8.98 27.65
CA ALA A 347 -2.68 -9.77 28.15
C ALA A 347 -2.52 -10.10 29.64
N LYS A 348 -1.31 -10.54 30.05
CA LYS A 348 -1.02 -10.89 31.44
C LYS A 348 -1.12 -9.69 32.40
N GLN A 349 -0.60 -8.53 32.01
CA GLN A 349 -0.52 -7.34 32.88
C GLN A 349 -1.85 -6.58 32.97
N THR A 350 -2.67 -6.63 31.92
CA THR A 350 -3.92 -5.84 31.84
C THR A 350 -5.18 -6.67 32.05
N GLY A 351 -5.09 -8.00 31.96
CA GLY A 351 -6.25 -8.90 31.93
C GLY A 351 -7.12 -8.76 30.68
N GLN A 352 -6.68 -8.00 29.67
CA GLN A 352 -7.43 -7.72 28.44
C GLN A 352 -6.72 -8.33 27.23
N PRO A 353 -7.45 -8.91 26.26
CA PRO A 353 -6.85 -9.34 25.01
C PRO A 353 -6.25 -8.13 24.26
N PRO A 354 -5.04 -8.24 23.70
CA PRO A 354 -4.45 -7.15 22.94
C PRO A 354 -5.22 -6.97 21.63
N VAL A 355 -5.64 -5.73 21.34
CA VAL A 355 -6.25 -5.40 20.05
C VAL A 355 -5.25 -5.61 18.90
N TYR A 356 -5.75 -6.05 17.74
CA TYR A 356 -4.92 -6.30 16.57
C TYR A 356 -4.51 -5.00 15.89
N ALA A 357 -5.47 -4.10 15.67
CA ALA A 357 -5.29 -2.86 14.93
C ALA A 357 -6.01 -1.70 15.62
N GLN A 358 -5.53 -0.48 15.38
CA GLN A 358 -6.23 0.76 15.72
C GLN A 358 -5.93 1.82 14.65
N LEU A 359 -6.73 2.88 14.59
CA LEU A 359 -6.43 3.99 13.68
C LEU A 359 -5.14 4.72 14.12
N PRO A 360 -4.16 4.90 13.22
CA PRO A 360 -2.96 5.69 13.51
C PRO A 360 -3.30 7.17 13.77
N GLN A 361 -2.57 7.78 14.70
CA GLN A 361 -2.71 9.19 15.04
C GLN A 361 -1.69 10.06 14.29
N VAL A 362 -1.81 10.11 12.97
CA VAL A 362 -0.92 10.90 12.10
C VAL A 362 -1.66 12.14 11.61
N THR A 363 -1.02 13.30 11.72
CA THR A 363 -1.50 14.55 11.11
C THR A 363 -1.03 14.64 9.67
N LEU A 364 -1.97 14.81 8.75
CA LEU A 364 -1.76 14.97 7.33
C LEU A 364 -1.47 16.42 6.99
N LYS A 365 -0.34 16.65 6.32
CA LYS A 365 0.00 17.93 5.71
C LYS A 365 -0.03 17.75 4.20
N SER A 366 -0.95 18.44 3.53
CA SER A 366 -0.97 18.50 2.06
C SER A 366 -1.43 19.87 1.61
N VAL A 367 -0.78 20.39 0.57
CA VAL A 367 -1.16 21.65 -0.09
C VAL A 367 -2.56 21.62 -0.69
N LYS A 368 -3.10 20.41 -0.93
CA LYS A 368 -4.45 20.18 -1.47
C LYS A 368 -5.54 20.22 -0.40
N LEU A 369 -5.19 20.18 0.89
CA LEU A 369 -6.16 20.05 1.98
C LEU A 369 -6.35 21.40 2.67
N SER A 370 -7.60 21.83 2.80
CA SER A 370 -7.98 22.86 3.77
C SER A 370 -7.97 22.26 5.19
N GLY A 371 -7.14 22.82 6.06
CA GLY A 371 -7.02 22.45 7.47
C GLY A 371 -6.13 21.24 7.77
N GLU A 372 -5.81 21.05 9.05
CA GLU A 372 -5.14 19.84 9.53
C GLU A 372 -6.09 18.64 9.45
N ARG A 373 -5.73 17.62 8.67
CA ARG A 373 -6.49 16.36 8.58
C ARG A 373 -5.68 15.24 9.19
N THR A 374 -6.28 14.07 9.42
CA THR A 374 -5.58 12.92 10.00
C THR A 374 -5.78 11.66 9.17
N THR A 375 -4.91 10.65 9.34
CA THR A 375 -5.13 9.32 8.75
C THR A 375 -6.47 8.74 9.17
N ALA A 376 -6.89 8.98 10.42
CA ALA A 376 -8.24 8.62 10.88
C ALA A 376 -9.36 9.32 10.11
N TRP A 377 -9.20 10.61 9.76
CA TRP A 377 -10.17 11.32 8.91
C TRP A 377 -10.24 10.69 7.51
N PHE A 378 -9.08 10.40 6.92
CA PHE A 378 -9.01 9.77 5.60
C PHE A 378 -9.74 8.42 5.61
N ALA A 379 -9.38 7.55 6.55
CA ALA A 379 -9.95 6.21 6.67
C ALA A 379 -11.47 6.24 6.84
N LYS A 380 -11.99 7.14 7.69
CA LYS A 380 -13.44 7.32 7.89
C LYS A 380 -14.15 7.86 6.65
N SER A 381 -13.49 8.75 5.90
CA SER A 381 -14.04 9.31 4.66
C SER A 381 -14.13 8.25 3.55
N VAL A 382 -13.14 7.36 3.45
CA VAL A 382 -13.19 6.19 2.57
C VAL A 382 -14.25 5.21 3.05
N ASP A 383 -14.31 4.91 4.34
CA ASP A 383 -15.30 3.99 4.89
C ASP A 383 -16.74 4.46 4.62
N ALA A 384 -17.03 5.75 4.75
CA ALA A 384 -18.34 6.30 4.38
C ALA A 384 -18.70 6.02 2.91
N ARG A 385 -17.75 6.12 1.98
CA ARG A 385 -17.94 5.78 0.55
C ARG A 385 -18.09 4.28 0.34
N TYR A 386 -17.32 3.48 1.07
CA TYR A 386 -17.42 2.02 1.09
C TYR A 386 -18.83 1.59 1.53
N GLN A 387 -19.36 2.14 2.62
CA GLN A 387 -20.72 1.86 3.09
C GLN A 387 -21.78 2.27 2.05
N GLN A 388 -21.61 3.40 1.38
CA GLN A 388 -22.50 3.81 0.28
C GLN A 388 -22.45 2.85 -0.91
N CYS A 389 -21.26 2.35 -1.27
CA CYS A 389 -21.09 1.34 -2.30
C CYS A 389 -21.79 0.03 -1.90
N MET A 390 -21.58 -0.44 -0.66
CA MET A 390 -22.25 -1.63 -0.12
C MET A 390 -23.77 -1.45 -0.06
N ALA A 391 -24.27 -0.25 0.24
CA ALA A 391 -25.70 0.06 0.19
C ALA A 391 -26.28 -0.10 -1.22
N ARG A 392 -25.56 0.34 -2.27
CA ARG A 392 -25.98 0.11 -3.67
C ARG A 392 -25.96 -1.37 -4.04
N HIS A 393 -25.02 -2.15 -3.51
CA HIS A 393 -24.97 -3.59 -3.74
C HIS A 393 -26.18 -4.33 -3.14
N ARG A 394 -26.65 -3.90 -1.95
CA ARG A 394 -27.82 -4.49 -1.27
C ARG A 394 -29.15 -4.12 -1.94
N GLN A 395 -29.17 -3.10 -2.80
CA GLN A 395 -30.38 -2.73 -3.51
C GLN A 395 -30.67 -3.74 -4.64
N PRO A 396 -31.92 -4.19 -4.80
CA PRO A 396 -32.29 -5.07 -5.91
C PRO A 396 -32.01 -4.35 -7.24
N ALA A 397 -31.55 -5.12 -8.24
CA ALA A 397 -31.44 -4.63 -9.60
C ALA A 397 -32.83 -4.19 -10.07
N ARG A 398 -32.98 -2.89 -10.34
CA ARG A 398 -34.20 -2.34 -10.93
C ARG A 398 -34.24 -2.59 -12.42
#